data_AF-A0A1Y1WXZ0-F1
#
_entry.id   AF-A0A1Y1WXZ0-F1
#
_cell.length_a   1.000
_cell.length_b   1.000
_cell.length_c   1.000
_cell.angle_alpha   90.00
_cell.angle_beta   90.00
_cell.angle_gamma   90.00
#
_symmetry.space_group_name_H-M   'P 1'
#
loop_
_entity.id
_entity.type
_entity.pdbx_description
1 polymer ?
#
loop_
_entity_poly.entity_id
_entity_poly.type
_entity_poly.pdbx_seq_one_letter_code
_entity_poly.pdbx_strand_id
1 'polypeptide(L)'
;MEYEEYEETIPSTKKIKTKKNRIKKIKSKWSLSSRFLYLFYSIILTVAIVYVLADIALRIYFNRYPWYLVSVGLNVVLLCLIYFITVGIRNFTVIGYISTIPSNYLPIEQIDIPKKAYEKIGCELNKASDISSSAVPLPESIPPRGWGRKGTMYENIHFQTAIVQSSSLLESTVLKFNGQLVREPYMTIRQYINILANNKLINRDIGLCYVNNYEHACYSSDEIKEDEYEETMKLLAILLKKMQSKGAKKGHKNSKKK
;
A
#
# COMPACT_ATOMS: atom_id res chain seq x y z
N MET A 1 25.03 -75.66 15.54
CA MET A 1 24.04 -74.95 14.72
C MET A 1 24.23 -73.49 15.07
N GLU A 2 25.11 -72.86 14.30
CA GLU A 2 25.75 -71.58 14.59
C GLU A 2 24.96 -70.51 13.82
N TYR A 3 24.35 -69.57 14.54
CA TYR A 3 23.57 -68.49 13.94
C TYR A 3 24.52 -67.31 13.70
N GLU A 4 24.86 -67.06 12.43
CA GLU A 4 25.57 -65.85 12.01
C GLU A 4 24.63 -64.63 12.12
N GLU A 5 25.05 -63.68 12.96
CA GLU A 5 24.43 -62.37 13.15
C GLU A 5 24.86 -61.45 12.01
N TYR A 6 23.95 -61.23 11.05
CA TYR A 6 24.16 -60.24 9.98
C TYR A 6 23.86 -58.83 10.52
N GLU A 7 24.91 -58.10 10.91
CA GLU A 7 24.85 -56.65 11.12
C GLU A 7 24.62 -55.93 9.78
N GLU A 8 23.38 -55.52 9.53
CA GLU A 8 22.99 -54.68 8.41
C GLU A 8 23.50 -53.24 8.65
N THR A 9 24.61 -52.87 8.00
CA THR A 9 25.18 -51.51 8.09
C THR A 9 24.24 -50.48 7.46
N ILE A 10 23.40 -49.83 8.27
CA ILE A 10 22.54 -48.71 7.85
C ILE A 10 23.43 -47.51 7.46
N PRO A 11 23.44 -47.05 6.18
CA PRO A 11 24.29 -45.94 5.77
C PRO A 11 23.86 -44.64 6.46
N SER A 12 24.82 -43.95 7.10
CA SER A 12 24.58 -42.80 7.97
C SER A 12 23.68 -41.72 7.33
N THR A 13 22.47 -41.61 7.87
CA THR A 13 21.42 -40.65 7.45
C THR A 13 21.87 -39.18 7.52
N LYS A 14 22.90 -38.89 8.32
CA LYS A 14 23.53 -37.56 8.43
C LYS A 14 24.25 -37.12 7.14
N LYS A 15 24.94 -38.01 6.43
CA LYS A 15 25.67 -37.66 5.18
C LYS A 15 24.73 -37.42 3.99
N ILE A 16 23.57 -38.08 3.97
CA ILE A 16 22.57 -37.93 2.90
C ILE A 16 21.82 -36.58 3.04
N LYS A 17 21.51 -36.15 4.27
CA LYS A 17 20.85 -34.86 4.55
C LYS A 17 21.75 -33.66 4.18
N THR A 18 23.05 -33.72 4.48
CA THR A 18 23.98 -32.62 4.16
C THR A 18 24.21 -32.48 2.65
N LYS A 19 24.27 -33.59 1.90
CA LYS A 19 24.39 -33.58 0.43
C LYS A 19 23.13 -33.02 -0.25
N LYS A 20 21.93 -33.40 0.22
CA LYS A 20 20.64 -32.83 -0.27
C LYS A 20 20.53 -31.32 -0.02
N ASN A 21 20.97 -30.83 1.15
CA ASN A 21 20.93 -29.41 1.48
C ASN A 21 21.89 -28.57 0.63
N ARG A 22 23.08 -29.10 0.29
CA ARG A 22 24.01 -28.44 -0.65
C ARG A 22 23.44 -28.35 -2.06
N ILE A 23 22.82 -29.43 -2.56
CA ILE A 23 22.21 -29.45 -3.90
C ILE A 23 21.00 -28.49 -3.99
N LYS A 24 20.15 -28.43 -2.95
CA LYS A 24 19.05 -27.44 -2.88
C LYS A 24 19.56 -26.00 -2.88
N LYS A 25 20.63 -25.70 -2.12
CA LYS A 25 21.23 -24.36 -2.05
C LYS A 25 21.90 -23.92 -3.36
N ILE A 26 22.43 -24.87 -4.12
CA ILE A 26 22.96 -24.62 -5.48
C ILE A 26 21.80 -24.38 -6.45
N LYS A 27 20.77 -25.23 -6.47
CA LYS A 27 19.61 -25.05 -7.37
C LYS A 27 18.87 -23.72 -7.12
N SER A 28 18.72 -23.26 -5.87
CA SER A 28 18.05 -21.98 -5.60
C SER A 28 18.87 -20.76 -6.06
N LYS A 29 20.19 -20.78 -5.88
CA LYS A 29 21.09 -19.72 -6.38
C LYS A 29 21.05 -19.59 -7.91
N TRP A 30 20.99 -20.71 -8.63
CA TRP A 30 20.88 -20.71 -10.09
C TRP A 30 19.50 -20.20 -10.58
N SER A 31 18.43 -20.44 -9.82
CA SER A 31 17.08 -19.95 -10.15
C SER A 31 16.91 -18.44 -9.99
N LEU A 32 17.61 -17.80 -9.04
CA LEU A 32 17.63 -16.34 -8.92
C LEU A 32 18.44 -15.72 -10.07
N SER A 33 19.61 -16.29 -10.38
CA SER A 33 20.49 -15.79 -11.44
C SER A 33 19.80 -15.79 -12.81
N SER A 34 19.04 -16.84 -13.16
CA SER A 34 18.33 -16.90 -14.43
C SER A 34 17.20 -15.86 -14.56
N ARG A 35 16.55 -15.48 -13.45
CA ARG A 35 15.53 -14.42 -13.45
C ARG A 35 16.15 -13.04 -13.71
N PHE A 36 17.29 -12.75 -13.08
CA PHE A 36 18.01 -11.49 -13.32
C PHE A 36 18.55 -11.41 -14.75
N LEU A 37 19.09 -12.51 -15.29
CA LEU A 37 19.55 -12.56 -16.68
C LEU A 37 18.41 -12.31 -17.67
N TYR A 38 17.22 -12.86 -17.42
CA TYR A 38 16.04 -12.62 -18.27
C TYR A 38 15.58 -11.15 -18.20
N LEU A 39 15.53 -10.56 -17.00
CA LEU A 39 15.17 -9.15 -16.83
C LEU A 39 16.17 -8.25 -17.56
N PHE A 40 17.47 -8.50 -17.40
CA PHE A 40 18.53 -7.77 -18.09
C PHE A 40 18.44 -7.91 -19.62
N TYR A 41 18.22 -9.13 -20.12
CA TYR A 41 17.97 -9.39 -21.54
C TYR A 41 16.74 -8.65 -22.06
N SER A 42 15.63 -8.65 -21.31
CA SER A 42 14.42 -7.93 -21.69
C SER A 42 14.63 -6.41 -21.77
N ILE A 43 15.42 -5.84 -20.85
CA ILE A 43 15.77 -4.42 -20.87
C ILE A 43 16.60 -4.09 -22.12
N ILE A 44 17.64 -4.88 -22.41
CA ILE A 44 18.45 -4.69 -23.63
C ILE A 44 17.58 -4.73 -24.88
N LEU A 45 16.66 -5.68 -24.95
CA LEU A 45 15.76 -5.84 -26.10
C LEU A 45 14.80 -4.64 -26.23
N THR A 46 14.27 -4.10 -25.14
CA THR A 46 13.46 -2.86 -25.19
C THR A 46 14.26 -1.66 -25.68
N VAL A 47 15.52 -1.50 -25.23
CA VAL A 47 16.41 -0.43 -25.69
C VAL A 47 16.73 -0.60 -27.19
N ALA A 48 16.96 -1.83 -27.65
CA ALA A 48 17.19 -2.12 -29.06
C ALA A 48 15.98 -1.76 -29.93
N ILE A 49 14.75 -2.03 -29.47
CA ILE A 49 13.52 -1.62 -30.19
C ILE A 49 13.44 -0.10 -30.29
N VAL A 50 13.68 0.62 -29.19
CA VAL A 50 13.65 2.10 -29.18
C VAL A 50 14.73 2.67 -30.12
N TYR A 51 15.93 2.10 -30.11
CA TYR A 51 17.01 2.48 -31.01
C TYR A 51 16.63 2.29 -32.48
N VAL A 52 16.05 1.12 -32.82
CA VAL A 52 15.58 0.86 -34.18
C VAL A 52 14.53 1.89 -34.58
N LEU A 53 13.50 2.14 -33.75
CA LEU A 53 12.46 3.14 -34.02
C LEU A 53 13.02 4.55 -34.27
N ALA A 54 14.03 4.96 -33.50
CA ALA A 54 14.71 6.25 -33.70
C ALA A 54 15.47 6.30 -35.05
N ASP A 55 16.14 5.21 -35.43
CA ASP A 55 16.82 5.08 -36.73
C ASP A 55 15.81 5.13 -37.89
N ILE A 56 14.62 4.53 -37.75
CA ILE A 56 13.53 4.63 -38.74
C ILE A 56 13.12 6.10 -38.93
N ALA A 57 12.87 6.80 -37.82
CA ALA A 57 12.42 8.20 -37.85
C ALA A 57 13.46 9.11 -38.54
N LEU A 58 14.74 8.92 -38.23
CA LEU A 58 15.84 9.65 -38.87
C LEU A 58 15.95 9.34 -40.36
N ARG A 59 15.81 8.07 -40.76
CA ARG A 59 15.88 7.68 -42.19
C ARG A 59 14.70 8.21 -43.00
N ILE A 60 13.48 8.21 -42.44
CA ILE A 60 12.30 8.82 -43.06
C ILE A 60 12.51 10.32 -43.26
N TYR A 61 13.12 10.99 -42.29
CA TYR A 61 13.37 12.43 -42.36
C TYR A 61 14.45 12.80 -43.40
N PHE A 62 15.56 12.05 -43.45
CA PHE A 62 16.71 12.40 -44.30
C PHE A 62 16.70 11.80 -45.71
N ASN A 63 16.03 10.67 -45.96
CA ASN A 63 16.24 9.91 -47.19
C ASN A 63 14.93 9.40 -47.81
N ARG A 64 14.67 9.72 -49.09
CA ARG A 64 13.42 9.34 -49.79
C ARG A 64 13.49 8.05 -50.62
N TYR A 65 14.54 7.24 -50.46
CA TYR A 65 14.65 5.99 -51.24
C TYR A 65 13.81 4.85 -50.64
N PRO A 66 12.95 4.20 -51.44
CA PRO A 66 12.00 3.20 -50.95
C PRO A 66 12.65 1.90 -50.45
N TRP A 67 13.83 1.54 -50.97
CA TRP A 67 14.52 0.29 -50.61
C TRP A 67 14.94 0.23 -49.14
N TYR A 68 15.28 1.37 -48.53
CA TYR A 68 15.62 1.42 -47.10
C TYR A 68 14.41 1.15 -46.20
N LEU A 69 13.20 1.59 -46.60
CA LEU A 69 11.98 1.35 -45.84
C LEU A 69 11.65 -0.14 -45.78
N VAL A 70 11.85 -0.86 -46.89
CA VAL A 70 11.62 -2.31 -46.95
C VAL A 70 12.59 -3.07 -46.03
N SER A 71 13.88 -2.75 -46.10
CA SER A 71 14.92 -3.39 -45.26
C SER A 71 14.68 -3.12 -43.77
N VAL A 72 14.33 -1.88 -43.41
CA VAL A 72 14.03 -1.50 -42.02
C VAL A 72 12.76 -2.19 -41.50
N GLY A 73 11.69 -2.23 -42.30
CA GLY A 73 10.45 -2.93 -41.94
C GLY A 73 10.68 -4.41 -41.67
N LEU A 74 11.50 -5.09 -42.49
CA LEU A 74 11.86 -6.49 -42.28
C LEU A 74 12.56 -6.72 -40.92
N ASN A 75 13.50 -5.84 -40.56
CA ASN A 75 14.23 -5.96 -39.30
C ASN A 75 13.33 -5.76 -38.07
N VAL A 76 12.38 -4.83 -38.13
CA VAL A 76 11.41 -4.63 -37.04
C VAL A 76 10.53 -5.86 -36.84
N VAL A 77 10.01 -6.43 -37.93
CA VAL A 77 9.17 -7.64 -37.87
C VAL A 77 9.95 -8.80 -37.26
N LEU A 78 11.22 -8.97 -37.63
CA LEU A 78 12.08 -10.02 -37.10
C LEU A 78 12.34 -9.84 -35.58
N LEU A 79 12.60 -8.61 -35.13
CA LEU A 79 12.77 -8.30 -33.70
C LEU A 79 11.50 -8.55 -32.89
N CYS A 80 10.33 -8.14 -33.41
CA CYS A 80 9.05 -8.40 -32.77
C CYS A 80 8.78 -9.91 -32.64
N LEU A 81 9.15 -10.69 -33.66
CA LEU A 81 8.99 -12.14 -33.66
C LEU A 81 9.89 -12.81 -32.61
N ILE A 82 11.18 -12.43 -32.54
CA ILE A 82 12.11 -12.93 -31.52
C ILE A 82 11.61 -12.60 -30.11
N TYR A 83 11.11 -11.37 -29.91
CA TYR A 83 10.54 -10.95 -28.63
C TYR A 83 9.35 -11.82 -28.24
N PHE A 84 8.41 -12.01 -29.16
CA PHE A 84 7.20 -12.80 -28.91
C PHE A 84 7.51 -14.27 -28.61
N ILE A 85 8.43 -14.88 -29.36
CA ILE A 85 8.87 -16.27 -29.10
C ILE A 85 9.50 -16.38 -27.71
N THR A 86 10.37 -15.44 -27.34
CA THR A 86 11.08 -15.50 -26.05
C THR A 86 10.13 -15.35 -24.86
N VAL A 87 9.21 -14.38 -24.92
CA VAL A 87 8.17 -14.19 -23.90
C VAL A 87 7.21 -15.37 -23.86
N GLY A 88 6.82 -15.88 -25.03
CA GLY A 88 5.95 -17.05 -25.17
C GLY A 88 6.53 -18.28 -24.48
N ILE A 89 7.76 -18.66 -24.83
CA ILE A 89 8.47 -19.79 -24.21
C ILE A 89 8.55 -19.61 -22.68
N ARG A 90 8.81 -18.38 -22.20
CA ARG A 90 8.88 -18.11 -20.77
C ARG A 90 7.54 -18.32 -20.08
N ASN A 91 6.46 -17.82 -20.66
CA ASN A 91 5.11 -17.98 -20.10
C ASN A 91 4.69 -19.44 -20.07
N PHE A 92 4.91 -20.19 -21.16
CA PHE A 92 4.66 -21.63 -21.20
C PHE A 92 5.45 -22.39 -20.14
N THR A 93 6.72 -22.05 -19.98
CA THR A 93 7.60 -22.65 -18.97
C THR A 93 7.09 -22.35 -17.56
N VAL A 94 6.68 -21.12 -17.27
CA VAL A 94 6.16 -20.73 -15.95
C VAL A 94 4.85 -21.45 -15.64
N ILE A 95 3.93 -21.50 -16.60
CA ILE A 95 2.65 -22.22 -16.45
C ILE A 95 2.91 -23.72 -16.24
N GLY A 96 3.85 -24.30 -16.98
CA GLY A 96 4.29 -25.69 -16.78
C GLY A 96 4.92 -25.95 -15.41
N TYR A 97 5.72 -25.01 -14.90
CA TYR A 97 6.26 -25.15 -13.54
C TYR A 97 5.17 -25.02 -12.46
N ILE A 98 4.20 -24.13 -12.65
CA ILE A 98 3.08 -23.99 -11.70
C ILE A 98 2.20 -25.24 -11.72
N SER A 99 1.95 -25.85 -12.88
CA SER A 99 1.19 -27.10 -12.96
C SER A 99 1.92 -28.31 -12.35
N THR A 100 3.26 -28.28 -12.28
CA THR A 100 4.03 -29.28 -11.53
C THR A 100 3.98 -29.10 -10.02
N ILE A 101 3.51 -27.96 -9.51
CA ILE A 101 3.24 -27.78 -8.07
C ILE A 101 1.87 -28.41 -7.83
N PRO A 102 1.78 -29.59 -7.20
CA PRO A 102 0.49 -30.17 -6.90
C PRO A 102 -0.18 -29.25 -5.87
N SER A 103 -1.38 -28.77 -6.18
CA SER A 103 -2.19 -27.94 -5.27
C SER A 103 -2.46 -28.63 -3.91
N ASN A 104 -2.22 -29.94 -3.81
CA ASN A 104 -2.36 -30.78 -2.62
C ASN A 104 -1.05 -31.54 -2.27
N TYR A 105 0.12 -30.91 -2.40
CA TYR A 105 1.37 -31.57 -2.00
C TYR A 105 1.49 -31.68 -0.49
N LEU A 106 0.94 -32.77 0.07
CA LEU A 106 1.35 -33.26 1.37
C LEU A 106 2.66 -34.04 1.18
N PRO A 107 3.75 -33.69 1.88
CA PRO A 107 5.03 -34.37 1.76
C PRO A 107 5.04 -35.80 2.34
N ILE A 108 3.85 -36.37 2.58
CA ILE A 108 3.62 -37.67 3.20
C ILE A 108 2.55 -38.38 2.38
N GLU A 109 2.94 -39.44 1.68
CA GLU A 109 1.97 -40.29 0.96
C GLU A 109 1.33 -41.27 1.95
N GLN A 110 0.14 -41.80 1.63
CA GLN A 110 -0.56 -42.77 2.48
C GLN A 110 0.24 -44.08 2.68
N ILE A 111 1.24 -44.31 1.83
CA ILE A 111 2.15 -45.46 1.86
C ILE A 111 3.27 -45.25 2.90
N ASP A 112 3.62 -44.00 3.23
CA ASP A 112 4.77 -43.67 4.10
C ASP A 112 4.47 -43.84 5.59
N ILE A 113 3.19 -43.87 5.97
CA ILE A 113 2.75 -43.93 7.37
C ILE A 113 1.48 -44.76 7.54
N PRO A 114 1.25 -45.33 8.75
CA PRO A 114 0.02 -46.05 9.04
C PRO A 114 -1.22 -45.19 8.79
N LYS A 115 -2.27 -45.80 8.21
CA LYS A 115 -3.53 -45.13 7.80
C LYS A 115 -4.11 -44.20 8.88
N LYS A 116 -4.08 -44.63 10.15
CA LYS A 116 -4.57 -43.85 11.28
C LYS A 116 -3.77 -42.57 11.55
N ALA A 117 -2.45 -42.61 11.35
CA ALA A 117 -1.59 -41.44 11.48
C ALA A 117 -1.83 -40.45 10.32
N TYR A 118 -2.03 -40.97 9.10
CA TYR A 118 -2.34 -40.17 7.92
C TYR A 118 -3.67 -39.42 8.09
N GLU A 119 -4.72 -40.10 8.54
CA GLU A 119 -6.03 -39.50 8.81
C GLU A 119 -5.94 -38.41 9.89
N LYS A 120 -5.15 -38.64 10.95
CA LYS A 120 -4.95 -37.65 12.01
C LYS A 120 -4.23 -36.40 11.50
N ILE A 121 -3.20 -36.56 10.67
CA ILE A 121 -2.48 -35.44 10.06
C ILE A 121 -3.40 -34.66 9.12
N GLY A 122 -4.19 -35.35 8.28
CA GLY A 122 -5.17 -34.71 7.41
C GLY A 122 -6.22 -33.91 8.19
N CYS A 123 -6.71 -34.46 9.30
CA CYS A 123 -7.67 -33.78 10.18
C CYS A 123 -7.07 -32.51 10.80
N GLU A 124 -5.85 -32.56 11.36
CA GLU A 124 -5.20 -31.38 11.95
C GLU A 124 -4.86 -30.31 10.91
N LEU A 125 -4.48 -30.71 9.69
CA LEU A 125 -4.22 -29.77 8.60
C LEU A 125 -5.48 -29.08 8.10
N ASN A 126 -6.58 -29.82 7.95
CA ASN A 126 -7.88 -29.24 7.61
C ASN A 126 -8.32 -28.27 8.70
N LYS A 127 -8.18 -28.66 9.98
CA LYS A 127 -8.48 -27.79 11.11
C LYS A 127 -7.62 -26.54 11.12
N ALA A 128 -6.32 -26.64 10.85
CA ALA A 128 -5.43 -25.49 10.77
C ALA A 128 -5.78 -24.57 9.58
N SER A 129 -6.17 -25.15 8.44
CA SER A 129 -6.67 -24.41 7.28
C SER A 129 -7.96 -23.65 7.60
N ASP A 130 -8.91 -24.30 8.26
CA ASP A 130 -10.18 -23.70 8.68
C ASP A 130 -9.99 -22.60 9.72
N ILE A 131 -9.07 -22.79 10.68
CA ILE A 131 -8.69 -21.74 11.63
C ILE A 131 -8.02 -20.59 10.88
N SER A 132 -7.09 -20.87 9.97
CA SER A 132 -6.39 -19.83 9.22
C SER A 132 -7.33 -19.01 8.33
N SER A 133 -8.31 -19.66 7.69
CA SER A 133 -9.30 -18.97 6.86
C SER A 133 -10.27 -18.14 7.70
N SER A 134 -10.65 -18.64 8.88
CA SER A 134 -11.52 -17.94 9.83
C SER A 134 -10.80 -16.84 10.63
N ALA A 135 -9.47 -16.92 10.76
CA ALA A 135 -8.64 -15.96 11.48
C ALA A 135 -8.23 -14.75 10.64
N VAL A 136 -8.56 -14.71 9.35
CA VAL A 136 -8.41 -13.49 8.54
C VAL A 136 -9.33 -12.42 9.13
N PRO A 137 -8.80 -11.30 9.63
CA PRO A 137 -9.63 -10.25 10.21
C PRO A 137 -10.60 -9.74 9.15
N LEU A 138 -11.87 -9.59 9.53
CA LEU A 138 -12.87 -8.96 8.67
C LEU A 138 -12.31 -7.58 8.24
N PRO A 139 -12.42 -7.20 6.95
CA PRO A 139 -11.96 -5.88 6.49
C PRO A 139 -12.57 -4.72 7.29
N GLU A 140 -13.73 -4.94 7.90
CA GLU A 140 -14.43 -4.02 8.81
C GLU A 140 -13.79 -3.93 10.21
N SER A 141 -13.13 -5.00 10.67
CA SER A 141 -12.46 -5.08 11.98
C SER A 141 -11.05 -4.48 11.99
N ILE A 142 -10.49 -4.19 10.82
CA ILE A 142 -9.20 -3.49 10.69
C ILE A 142 -9.52 -1.99 10.73
N PRO A 143 -9.23 -1.27 11.83
CA PRO A 143 -9.44 0.17 11.86
C PRO A 143 -8.59 0.77 10.72
N PRO A 144 -9.21 1.39 9.70
CA PRO A 144 -8.45 1.92 8.60
C PRO A 144 -7.61 3.08 9.14
N ARG A 145 -6.32 2.97 8.89
CA ARG A 145 -5.26 3.69 9.58
C ARG A 145 -5.38 5.21 9.34
N GLY A 146 -5.95 5.96 10.29
CA GLY A 146 -6.26 7.41 10.16
C GLY A 146 -7.47 7.77 9.29
N TRP A 147 -8.22 6.77 8.81
CA TRP A 147 -9.42 6.94 7.97
C TRP A 147 -10.67 6.48 8.70
N GLY A 148 -11.83 7.00 8.30
CA GLY A 148 -13.11 6.48 8.79
C GLY A 148 -13.45 5.10 8.24
N ARG A 149 -14.18 4.32 9.02
CA ARG A 149 -14.60 2.95 8.67
C ARG A 149 -15.65 2.98 7.55
N LYS A 150 -15.59 1.99 6.65
CA LYS A 150 -16.61 1.84 5.60
C LYS A 150 -17.99 1.59 6.22
N GLY A 151 -19.03 2.22 5.70
CA GLY A 151 -20.39 2.14 6.25
C GLY A 151 -20.66 3.01 7.47
N THR A 152 -19.67 3.75 7.98
CA THR A 152 -19.89 4.77 9.03
C THR A 152 -20.12 6.16 8.42
N MET A 153 -20.54 7.12 9.25
CA MET A 153 -20.69 8.51 8.83
C MET A 153 -19.37 9.16 8.38
N TYR A 154 -18.24 8.56 8.72
CA TYR A 154 -16.90 9.06 8.40
C TYR A 154 -16.26 8.32 7.22
N GLU A 155 -17.03 7.54 6.46
CA GLU A 155 -16.53 6.85 5.28
C GLU A 155 -15.84 7.84 4.32
N ASN A 156 -14.65 7.48 3.85
CA ASN A 156 -13.80 8.28 2.97
C ASN A 156 -13.27 9.60 3.56
N ILE A 157 -13.33 9.78 4.88
CA ILE A 157 -12.73 10.93 5.56
C ILE A 157 -11.39 10.52 6.16
N HIS A 158 -10.33 11.26 5.82
CA HIS A 158 -9.04 11.16 6.49
C HIS A 158 -9.00 12.16 7.66
N PHE A 159 -8.93 11.66 8.88
CA PHE A 159 -9.13 12.46 10.09
C PHE A 159 -8.10 13.58 10.23
N GLN A 160 -6.82 13.28 9.97
CA GLN A 160 -5.74 14.26 10.06
C GLN A 160 -5.92 15.39 9.06
N THR A 161 -6.19 15.07 7.79
CA THR A 161 -6.39 16.08 6.75
C THR A 161 -7.61 16.94 7.04
N ALA A 162 -8.70 16.33 7.52
CA ALA A 162 -9.91 17.05 7.90
C ALA A 162 -9.68 18.03 9.07
N ILE A 163 -8.92 17.62 10.10
CA ILE A 163 -8.52 18.52 11.20
C ILE A 163 -7.62 19.64 10.68
N VAL A 164 -6.64 19.34 9.84
CA VAL A 164 -5.77 20.38 9.26
C VAL A 164 -6.57 21.40 8.45
N GLN A 165 -7.55 20.94 7.67
CA GLN A 165 -8.43 21.81 6.88
C GLN A 165 -9.37 22.65 7.75
N SER A 166 -9.72 22.20 8.96
CA SER A 166 -10.64 22.90 9.85
C SER A 166 -10.17 24.30 10.25
N SER A 167 -8.85 24.58 10.24
CA SER A 167 -8.34 25.92 10.48
C SER A 167 -8.75 26.91 9.40
N SER A 168 -8.78 26.48 8.13
CA SER A 168 -9.22 27.34 7.03
C SER A 168 -10.71 27.66 7.11
N LEU A 169 -11.53 26.70 7.58
CA LEU A 169 -12.93 26.93 7.87
C LEU A 169 -13.09 27.96 8.97
N LEU A 170 -12.34 27.83 10.07
CA LEU A 170 -12.35 28.80 11.16
C LEU A 170 -11.99 30.21 10.65
N GLU A 171 -10.90 30.36 9.91
CA GLU A 171 -10.47 31.63 9.32
C GLU A 171 -11.55 32.22 8.40
N SER A 172 -12.11 31.42 7.49
CA SER A 172 -13.19 31.86 6.60
C SER A 172 -14.41 32.36 7.37
N THR A 173 -14.73 31.75 8.52
CA THR A 173 -15.83 32.20 9.36
C THR A 173 -15.50 33.50 10.06
N VAL A 174 -14.28 33.65 10.61
CA VAL A 174 -13.84 34.89 11.25
C VAL A 174 -13.85 36.05 10.27
N LEU A 175 -13.38 35.84 9.04
CA LEU A 175 -13.39 36.84 7.97
C LEU A 175 -14.80 37.38 7.68
N LYS A 176 -15.82 36.51 7.70
CA LYS A 176 -17.23 36.93 7.54
C LYS A 176 -17.72 37.82 8.69
N PHE A 177 -17.17 37.66 9.90
CA PHE A 177 -17.57 38.46 11.06
C PHE A 177 -16.78 39.76 11.20
N ASN A 178 -15.47 39.70 10.96
CA ASN A 178 -14.58 40.84 11.10
C ASN A 178 -13.43 40.73 10.08
N GLY A 179 -13.53 41.51 9.00
CA GLY A 179 -12.50 41.59 7.97
C GLY A 179 -11.16 42.16 8.45
N GLN A 180 -11.08 42.69 9.67
CA GLN A 180 -9.82 43.17 10.26
C GLN A 180 -9.03 42.07 10.98
N LEU A 181 -9.66 40.94 11.30
CA LEU A 181 -9.02 39.82 12.01
C LEU A 181 -8.56 38.73 11.04
N VAL A 182 -7.94 39.14 9.94
CA VAL A 182 -7.32 38.26 8.96
C VAL A 182 -6.04 37.69 9.59
N ARG A 183 -5.81 36.39 9.42
CA ARG A 183 -4.55 35.75 9.83
C ARG A 183 -3.44 36.15 8.86
N GLU A 184 -2.32 36.63 9.41
CA GLU A 184 -1.14 36.95 8.60
C GLU A 184 -0.39 35.66 8.18
N PRO A 185 0.27 35.60 7.01
CA PRO A 185 0.88 34.37 6.50
C PRO A 185 1.96 33.76 7.40
N TYR A 186 2.71 34.60 8.13
CA TYR A 186 3.75 34.17 9.08
C TYR A 186 3.19 33.81 10.47
N MET A 187 1.89 33.99 10.68
CA MET A 187 1.25 33.75 11.97
C MET A 187 0.88 32.28 12.13
N THR A 188 1.23 31.70 13.28
CA THR A 188 0.79 30.35 13.66
C THR A 188 -0.68 30.34 14.09
N ILE A 189 -1.35 29.19 13.97
CA ILE A 189 -2.75 29.04 14.41
C ILE A 189 -2.90 29.27 15.91
N ARG A 190 -1.90 28.85 16.70
CA ARG A 190 -1.85 29.13 18.15
C ARG A 190 -1.87 30.62 18.44
N GLN A 191 -1.01 31.39 17.77
CA GLN A 191 -1.00 32.85 17.92
C GLN A 191 -2.33 33.45 17.44
N TYR A 192 -2.88 32.95 16.33
CA TYR A 192 -4.15 33.44 15.78
C TYR A 192 -5.31 33.27 16.76
N ILE A 193 -5.46 32.07 17.33
CA ILE A 193 -6.47 31.78 18.36
C ILE A 193 -6.29 32.65 19.60
N ASN A 194 -5.05 32.93 20.02
CA ASN A 194 -4.79 33.84 21.13
C ASN A 194 -5.29 35.27 20.83
N ILE A 195 -5.10 35.78 19.60
CA ILE A 195 -5.67 37.08 19.19
C ILE A 195 -7.21 37.04 19.22
N LEU A 196 -7.83 35.97 18.74
CA LEU A 196 -9.29 35.83 18.79
C LEU A 196 -9.83 35.75 20.23
N ALA A 197 -9.10 35.10 21.13
CA ALA A 197 -9.42 35.04 22.55
C ALA A 197 -9.27 36.42 23.23
N ASN A 198 -8.19 37.16 22.92
CA ASN A 198 -7.97 38.51 23.45
C ASN A 198 -9.05 39.50 23.01
N ASN A 199 -9.53 39.37 21.76
CA ASN A 199 -10.68 40.13 21.25
C ASN A 199 -12.05 39.65 21.80
N LYS A 200 -12.03 38.73 22.78
CA LYS A 200 -13.20 38.12 23.41
C LYS A 200 -14.15 37.45 22.40
N LEU A 201 -13.71 37.05 21.22
CA LEU A 201 -14.57 36.36 20.25
C LEU A 201 -14.77 34.89 20.63
N ILE A 202 -13.72 34.29 21.19
CA ILE A 202 -13.63 32.88 21.54
C ILE A 202 -13.28 32.74 23.04
N ASN A 203 -13.65 31.61 23.66
CA ASN A 203 -13.16 31.27 24.99
C ASN A 203 -11.71 30.76 24.89
N ARG A 204 -10.80 31.33 25.68
CA ARG A 204 -9.38 30.99 25.69
C ARG A 204 -9.13 29.50 25.90
N ASP A 205 -9.80 28.88 26.87
CA ASP A 205 -9.55 27.48 27.22
C ASP A 205 -9.95 26.51 26.10
N ILE A 206 -11.10 26.77 25.48
CA ILE A 206 -11.62 25.98 24.36
C ILE A 206 -10.72 26.17 23.12
N GLY A 207 -10.28 27.40 22.89
CA GLY A 207 -9.35 27.72 21.81
C GLY A 207 -8.00 27.00 21.98
N LEU A 208 -7.44 26.99 23.19
CA LEU A 208 -6.18 26.30 23.47
C LEU A 208 -6.31 24.78 23.31
N CYS A 209 -7.42 24.20 23.77
CA CYS A 209 -7.68 22.76 23.58
C CYS A 209 -7.75 22.38 22.10
N TYR A 210 -8.49 23.16 21.30
CA TYR A 210 -8.55 22.97 19.85
C TYR A 210 -7.17 23.09 19.18
N VAL A 211 -6.37 24.10 19.58
CA VAL A 211 -5.00 24.28 19.03
C VAL A 211 -4.10 23.09 19.37
N ASN A 212 -4.18 22.57 20.60
CA ASN A 212 -3.37 21.42 21.00
C ASN A 212 -3.70 20.19 20.14
N ASN A 213 -4.99 19.91 19.91
CA ASN A 213 -5.41 18.80 19.06
C ASN A 213 -5.03 19.02 17.59
N TYR A 214 -5.12 20.27 17.12
CA TYR A 214 -4.68 20.65 15.77
C TYR A 214 -3.17 20.47 15.57
N GLU A 215 -2.35 20.92 16.53
CA GLU A 215 -0.90 20.76 16.46
C GLU A 215 -0.50 19.28 16.60
N HIS A 216 -1.19 18.53 17.45
CA HIS A 216 -1.05 17.07 17.49
C HIS A 216 -1.34 16.46 16.11
N ALA A 217 -2.42 16.87 15.45
CA ALA A 217 -2.74 16.41 14.10
C ALA A 217 -1.66 16.78 13.06
N CYS A 218 -1.04 17.95 13.15
CA CYS A 218 -0.01 18.38 12.20
C CYS A 218 1.35 17.73 12.42
N TYR A 219 1.76 17.55 13.68
CA TYR A 219 3.14 17.28 14.05
C TYR A 219 3.34 15.94 14.78
N SER A 220 2.27 15.28 15.21
CA SER A 220 2.39 13.97 15.83
C SER A 220 2.81 12.92 14.81
N SER A 221 3.60 11.95 15.28
CA SER A 221 3.90 10.73 14.53
C SER A 221 2.78 9.69 14.65
N ASP A 222 1.91 9.85 15.66
CA ASP A 222 0.80 8.96 15.92
C ASP A 222 -0.41 9.34 15.07
N GLU A 223 -1.15 8.33 14.61
CA GLU A 223 -2.37 8.56 13.84
C GLU A 223 -3.55 8.88 14.73
N ILE A 224 -4.39 9.76 14.19
CA ILE A 224 -5.58 10.24 14.87
C ILE A 224 -6.65 9.17 14.83
N LYS A 225 -7.17 8.86 16.01
CA LYS A 225 -8.31 7.95 16.19
C LYS A 225 -9.63 8.69 15.93
N GLU A 226 -10.67 7.92 15.66
CA GLU A 226 -12.02 8.44 15.45
C GLU A 226 -12.51 9.28 16.65
N ASP A 227 -12.26 8.82 17.88
CA ASP A 227 -12.65 9.53 19.11
C ASP A 227 -11.98 10.92 19.21
N GLU A 228 -10.68 10.99 18.94
CA GLU A 228 -9.90 12.24 18.96
C GLU A 228 -10.37 13.22 17.87
N TYR A 229 -10.73 12.68 16.70
CA TYR A 229 -11.32 13.44 15.61
C TYR A 229 -12.66 14.05 16.02
N GLU A 230 -13.56 13.25 16.61
CA GLU A 230 -14.85 13.74 17.08
C GLU A 230 -14.71 14.85 18.13
N GLU A 231 -13.81 14.68 19.10
CA GLU A 231 -13.54 15.69 20.13
C GLU A 231 -13.08 17.01 19.50
N THR A 232 -12.16 16.93 18.54
CA THR A 232 -11.62 18.10 17.85
C THR A 232 -12.70 18.82 17.05
N MET A 233 -13.57 18.08 16.35
CA MET A 233 -14.68 18.65 15.60
C MET A 233 -15.78 19.24 16.51
N LYS A 234 -16.05 18.62 17.68
CA LYS A 234 -16.95 19.19 18.70
C LYS A 234 -16.42 20.53 19.22
N LEU A 235 -15.11 20.63 19.49
CA LEU A 235 -14.47 21.89 19.89
C LEU A 235 -14.63 22.96 18.80
N LEU A 236 -14.32 22.61 17.54
CA LEU A 236 -14.51 23.51 16.40
C LEU A 236 -15.96 24.00 16.30
N ALA A 237 -16.94 23.11 16.41
CA ALA A 237 -18.36 23.47 16.35
C ALA A 237 -18.76 24.45 17.46
N ILE A 238 -18.24 24.27 18.68
CA ILE A 238 -18.48 25.20 19.80
C ILE A 238 -17.86 26.58 19.50
N LEU A 239 -16.65 26.62 18.93
CA LEU A 239 -15.99 27.86 18.51
C LEU A 239 -16.82 28.61 17.46
N LEU A 240 -17.20 27.92 16.39
CA LEU A 240 -18.00 28.47 15.29
C LEU A 240 -19.36 28.99 15.79
N LYS A 241 -20.06 28.22 16.62
CA LYS A 241 -21.37 28.59 17.18
C LYS A 241 -21.28 29.84 18.05
N LYS A 242 -20.23 29.97 18.88
CA LYS A 242 -20.03 31.19 19.70
C LYS A 242 -19.79 32.43 18.84
N MET A 243 -19.06 32.30 17.73
CA MET A 243 -18.83 33.42 16.80
C MET A 243 -20.12 33.82 16.09
N GLN A 244 -20.91 32.85 15.60
CA GLN A 244 -22.22 33.10 14.97
C GLN A 244 -23.22 33.77 15.92
N SER A 245 -23.30 33.31 17.17
CA SER A 245 -24.20 33.88 18.18
C SER A 245 -23.89 35.36 18.48
N LYS A 246 -22.60 35.75 18.47
CA LYS A 246 -22.20 37.16 18.66
C LYS A 246 -22.49 38.03 17.43
N GLY A 247 -22.39 37.48 16.22
CA GLY A 247 -22.78 38.16 14.98
C GLY A 247 -24.26 38.55 14.97
N ALA A 248 -25.16 37.62 15.36
CA ALA A 248 -26.59 37.88 15.43
C ALA A 248 -26.96 39.04 16.39
N LYS A 249 -26.25 39.16 17.50
CA LYS A 249 -26.48 40.25 18.49
C LYS A 249 -25.99 41.63 18.01
N LYS A 250 -24.99 41.70 17.13
CA LYS A 250 -24.51 42.97 16.53
C LYS A 250 -25.47 43.49 15.46
N GLY A 251 -26.09 42.60 14.66
CA GLY A 251 -27.09 42.98 13.65
C GLY A 251 -28.35 43.62 14.25
N HIS A 252 -28.81 43.12 15.40
CA HIS A 252 -30.05 43.61 16.03
C HIS A 252 -29.90 44.96 16.76
N LYS A 253 -28.68 45.35 17.17
CA LYS A 253 -28.43 46.68 17.78
C LYS A 253 -28.35 47.81 16.75
N ASN A 254 -27.95 47.52 15.52
CA ASN A 254 -27.88 48.53 14.46
C ASN A 254 -29.25 48.84 13.82
N SER A 255 -30.28 48.00 14.01
CA SER A 255 -31.64 48.29 13.51
C SER A 255 -32.52 49.08 14.48
N LYS A 256 -32.09 49.30 15.73
CA LYS A 256 -32.80 50.12 16.73
C LYS A 256 -32.22 51.53 16.88
N LYS A 257 -31.26 51.90 16.01
CA LYS A 257 -30.59 53.22 15.99
C LYS A 257 -30.82 54.01 14.69
N LYS A 258 -31.81 53.61 13.90
CA LYS A 258 -32.37 54.42 12.81
C LYS A 258 -33.79 54.80 13.18
#